data_AF-A0A8J7YPI1-F1
#
_entry.id   AF-A0A8J7YPI1-F1
#
_cell.length_a   1.000
_cell.length_b   1.000
_cell.length_c   1.000
_cell.angle_alpha   90.00
_cell.angle_beta   90.00
_cell.angle_gamma   90.00
#
_symmetry.space_group_name_H-M   'P 1'
#
loop_
_entity.id
_entity.type
_entity.pdbx_description
1 polymer ?
#
loop_
_entity_poly.entity_id
_entity_poly.type
_entity_poly.pdbx_seq_one_letter_code
_entity_poly.pdbx_strand_id
1 'polypeptide(L)'
;MRREKFLERVRAVIASPAWIIDGNYQSTFPERFEAADTVIFLDFSRIACIVGALRRLVFDGRKERPDMTEGCEERFNRKFLEFLLFIWSYQSTGRKETVSILNSEKSGGKTIYVLHNRKEANSLMRSIASRHPDVAGPDI
;
A
#
# COMPACT_ATOMS: atom_id res chain seq x y z
N MET A 1 -19.30 6.54 2.37
CA MET A 1 -19.28 6.83 0.92
C MET A 1 -19.92 5.67 0.18
N ARG A 2 -20.84 5.92 -0.77
CA ARG A 2 -21.47 4.86 -1.59
C ARG A 2 -20.43 4.27 -2.55
N ARG A 3 -20.47 2.94 -2.77
CA ARG A 3 -19.50 2.20 -3.62
C ARG A 3 -19.32 2.82 -5.01
N GLU A 4 -20.39 3.26 -5.64
CA GLU A 4 -20.35 3.89 -6.98
C GLU A 4 -19.49 5.16 -6.98
N LYS A 5 -19.69 6.05 -6.00
CA LYS A 5 -18.93 7.30 -5.87
C LYS A 5 -17.44 7.06 -5.61
N PHE A 6 -17.09 5.94 -4.97
CA PHE A 6 -15.70 5.53 -4.81
C PHE A 6 -15.07 5.12 -6.14
N LEU A 7 -15.75 4.25 -6.91
CA LEU A 7 -15.28 3.79 -8.21
C LEU A 7 -15.13 4.94 -9.21
N GLU A 8 -16.09 5.87 -9.21
CA GLU A 8 -16.02 7.07 -10.04
C GLU A 8 -14.77 7.92 -9.75
N ARG A 9 -14.44 8.11 -8.47
CA ARG A 9 -13.22 8.82 -8.05
C ARG A 9 -11.95 8.10 -8.49
N VAL A 10 -11.91 6.78 -8.35
CA VAL A 10 -10.76 5.98 -8.79
C VAL A 10 -10.54 6.14 -10.29
N ARG A 11 -11.59 6.04 -11.10
CA ARG A 11 -11.52 6.23 -12.55
C ARG A 11 -11.07 7.63 -12.95
N ALA A 12 -11.56 8.66 -12.26
CA ALA A 12 -11.13 10.03 -12.50
C ALA A 12 -9.63 10.24 -12.22
N VAL A 13 -9.10 9.63 -11.15
CA VAL A 13 -7.64 9.68 -10.86
C VAL A 13 -6.85 8.90 -11.91
N ILE A 14 -7.29 7.71 -12.30
CA ILE A 14 -6.64 6.89 -13.32
C ILE A 14 -6.54 7.62 -14.67
N ALA A 15 -7.54 8.45 -15.02
CA ALA A 15 -7.55 9.23 -16.24
C ALA A 15 -6.61 10.47 -16.22
N SER A 16 -5.97 10.76 -15.09
CA SER A 16 -5.04 11.89 -14.98
C SER A 16 -3.69 11.56 -15.65
N PRO A 17 -2.94 12.57 -16.15
CA PRO A 17 -1.67 12.33 -16.84
C PRO A 17 -0.59 11.62 -16.01
N ALA A 18 -0.61 11.86 -14.69
CA ALA A 18 0.27 11.22 -13.73
C ALA A 18 -0.46 11.06 -12.40
N TRP A 19 -0.28 9.92 -11.73
CA TRP A 19 -0.96 9.63 -10.47
C TRP A 19 -0.20 8.60 -9.63
N ILE A 20 -0.47 8.63 -8.33
CA ILE A 20 -0.11 7.55 -7.39
C ILE A 20 -1.41 7.19 -6.67
N ILE A 21 -1.79 5.90 -6.75
CA ILE A 21 -2.92 5.36 -5.99
C ILE A 21 -2.36 4.26 -5.08
N ASP A 22 -2.45 4.51 -3.77
CA ASP A 22 -2.17 3.51 -2.74
C ASP A 22 -3.47 2.92 -2.19
N GLY A 23 -3.39 1.70 -1.68
CA GLY A 23 -4.49 1.01 -1.01
C GLY A 23 -4.79 -0.38 -1.60
N ASN A 24 -5.22 -1.28 -0.71
CA ASN A 24 -5.53 -2.68 -1.01
C ASN A 24 -7.02 -2.91 -1.37
N TYR A 25 -7.60 -2.03 -2.18
CA TYR A 25 -8.99 -2.18 -2.66
C TYR A 25 -9.05 -3.17 -3.83
N GLN A 26 -9.14 -4.46 -3.51
CA GLN A 26 -9.10 -5.56 -4.49
C GLN A 26 -10.14 -5.39 -5.61
N SER A 27 -11.32 -4.85 -5.31
CA SER A 27 -12.38 -4.59 -6.29
C SER A 27 -12.01 -3.59 -7.40
N THR A 28 -10.92 -2.84 -7.23
CA THR A 28 -10.41 -1.85 -8.21
C THR A 28 -9.10 -2.27 -8.84
N PHE A 29 -8.59 -3.46 -8.49
CA PHE A 29 -7.32 -3.95 -9.02
C PHE A 29 -7.31 -4.00 -10.55
N PRO A 30 -8.28 -4.65 -11.25
CA PRO A 30 -8.21 -4.76 -12.71
C PRO A 30 -8.01 -3.41 -13.42
N GLU A 31 -8.84 -2.40 -13.12
CA GLU A 31 -8.78 -1.07 -13.74
C GLU A 31 -7.45 -0.35 -13.42
N ARG A 32 -6.95 -0.48 -12.18
CA ARG A 32 -5.68 0.14 -11.76
C ARG A 32 -4.46 -0.53 -12.39
N PHE A 33 -4.45 -1.86 -12.44
CA PHE A 33 -3.35 -2.64 -12.99
C PHE A 33 -3.23 -2.42 -14.50
N GLU A 34 -4.36 -2.40 -15.20
CA GLU A 34 -4.39 -2.12 -16.63
C GLU A 34 -3.80 -0.75 -16.96
N ALA A 35 -4.19 0.28 -16.21
CA ALA A 35 -3.76 1.66 -16.45
C ALA A 35 -2.37 2.01 -15.89
N ALA A 36 -1.87 1.29 -14.89
CA ALA A 36 -0.56 1.57 -14.30
C ALA A 36 0.59 1.25 -15.27
N ASP A 37 1.57 2.14 -15.37
CA ASP A 37 2.89 1.84 -15.95
C ASP A 37 3.81 1.12 -14.94
N THR A 38 3.63 1.42 -13.65
CA THR A 38 4.47 0.92 -12.55
C THR A 38 3.62 0.43 -11.38
N VAL A 39 3.98 -0.74 -10.84
CA VAL A 39 3.39 -1.30 -9.62
C VAL A 39 4.46 -1.56 -8.58
N ILE A 40 4.24 -1.08 -7.36
CA ILE A 40 5.07 -1.38 -6.19
C ILE A 40 4.23 -2.20 -5.20
N PHE A 41 4.57 -3.49 -5.06
CA PHE A 41 3.93 -4.38 -4.12
C PHE A 41 4.82 -4.61 -2.90
N LEU A 42 4.34 -4.20 -1.72
CA LEU A 42 5.01 -4.38 -0.43
C LEU A 42 4.63 -5.74 0.18
N ASP A 43 5.34 -6.80 -0.20
CA ASP A 43 5.14 -8.17 0.27
C ASP A 43 5.89 -8.46 1.58
N PHE A 44 5.68 -7.60 2.58
CA PHE A 44 6.36 -7.73 3.86
C PHE A 44 5.83 -8.92 4.66
N SER A 45 6.71 -9.53 5.47
CA SER A 45 6.29 -10.63 6.33
C SER A 45 5.22 -10.18 7.33
N ARG A 46 4.26 -11.06 7.63
CA ARG A 46 3.20 -10.79 8.62
C ARG A 46 3.74 -10.32 9.97
N ILE A 47 4.90 -10.86 10.38
CA ILE A 47 5.59 -10.48 11.61
C ILE A 47 6.04 -9.01 11.53
N ALA A 48 6.68 -8.60 10.44
CA ALA A 48 7.11 -7.23 10.25
C ALA A 48 5.92 -6.25 10.24
N CYS A 49 4.80 -6.63 9.62
CA CYS A 49 3.58 -5.83 9.60
C CYS A 49 2.97 -5.69 11.00
N ILE A 50 2.86 -6.79 11.77
CA ILE A 50 2.34 -6.80 13.14
C ILE A 50 3.24 -5.98 14.08
N VAL A 51 4.55 -6.20 14.04
CA VAL A 51 5.51 -5.41 14.83
C VAL A 51 5.39 -3.93 14.48
N GLY A 52 5.24 -3.59 13.20
CA GLY A 52 4.99 -2.22 12.76
C GLY A 52 3.70 -1.63 13.33
N ALA A 53 2.59 -2.39 13.31
CA ALA A 53 1.31 -1.95 13.87
C ALA A 53 1.38 -1.76 15.39
N LEU A 54 2.01 -2.69 16.12
CA LEU A 54 2.21 -2.57 17.55
C LEU A 54 3.14 -1.41 17.92
N ARG A 55 4.20 -1.20 17.14
CA ARG A 55 5.11 -0.06 17.32
C ARG A 55 4.35 1.26 17.17
N ARG A 56 3.53 1.41 16.13
CA ARG A 56 2.71 2.62 15.95
C ARG A 56 1.77 2.85 17.13
N LEU A 57 1.09 1.81 17.60
CA LEU A 57 0.23 1.89 18.78
C LEU A 57 0.97 2.40 20.03
N VAL A 58 2.21 1.97 20.25
CA VAL A 58 3.02 2.34 21.44
C VAL A 58 3.65 3.72 21.30
N PHE A 59 4.25 4.03 20.15
CA PHE A 59 5.09 5.23 19.98
C PHE A 59 4.34 6.42 19.37
N ASP A 60 3.34 6.18 18.53
CA ASP A 60 2.54 7.25 17.92
C ASP A 60 1.34 7.64 18.82
N GLY A 61 1.18 6.93 19.94
CA GLY A 61 0.64 7.49 21.18
C GLY A 61 -0.77 8.07 21.05
N ARG A 62 -1.69 7.35 20.40
CA ARG A 62 -3.11 7.74 20.26
C ARG A 62 -3.35 9.02 19.44
N LYS A 63 -2.35 9.51 18.71
CA LYS A 63 -2.54 10.64 17.80
C LYS A 63 -3.29 10.17 16.56
N GLU A 64 -4.31 10.92 16.16
CA GLU A 64 -4.90 10.76 14.83
C GLU A 64 -3.80 11.01 13.81
N ARG A 65 -3.57 10.02 12.96
CA ARG A 65 -2.60 10.20 11.90
C ARG A 65 -3.19 11.19 10.89
N PRO A 66 -2.40 12.13 10.36
CA PRO A 66 -2.88 13.13 9.41
C PRO A 66 -3.40 12.51 8.11
N ASP A 67 -2.98 11.28 7.79
CA ASP A 67 -3.44 10.51 6.63
C ASP A 67 -4.62 9.57 6.94
N MET A 68 -5.09 9.51 8.19
CA MET A 68 -6.26 8.72 8.61
C MET A 68 -7.50 9.61 8.74
N THR A 69 -8.68 9.00 8.57
CA THR A 69 -9.96 9.70 8.76
C THR A 69 -10.11 10.14 10.22
N GLU A 70 -10.62 11.35 10.45
CA GLU A 70 -10.96 11.89 11.77
C GLU A 70 -11.76 10.87 12.60
N GLY A 71 -11.44 10.76 13.89
CA GLY A 71 -12.02 9.80 14.83
C GLY A 71 -11.37 8.41 14.80
N CYS A 72 -10.34 8.17 13.99
CA CYS A 72 -9.59 6.93 13.97
C CYS A 72 -8.39 6.98 14.94
N GLU A 73 -8.68 7.08 16.24
CA GLU A 73 -7.64 6.91 17.24
C GLU A 73 -7.19 5.43 17.28
N GLU A 74 -5.91 5.18 16.98
CA GLU A 74 -5.31 3.86 17.17
C GLU A 74 -5.24 3.56 18.69
N ARG A 75 -6.27 2.87 19.20
CA ARG A 75 -6.34 2.36 20.58
C ARG A 75 -6.29 0.84 20.57
N PHE A 76 -5.68 0.25 21.60
CA PHE A 76 -5.75 -1.19 21.82
C PHE A 76 -7.17 -1.58 22.21
N ASN A 77 -7.98 -1.95 21.21
CA ASN A 77 -9.37 -2.31 21.36
C ASN A 77 -9.67 -3.56 20.52
N ARG A 78 -10.92 -4.03 20.56
CA ARG A 78 -11.36 -5.17 19.77
C ARG A 78 -11.10 -4.99 18.26
N LYS A 79 -11.30 -3.80 17.71
CA LYS A 79 -11.04 -3.50 16.29
C LYS A 79 -9.55 -3.63 15.94
N PHE A 80 -8.67 -3.24 16.85
CA PHE A 80 -7.23 -3.41 16.66
C PHE A 80 -6.82 -4.89 16.68
N LEU A 81 -7.41 -5.70 17.57
CA LEU A 81 -7.20 -7.16 17.56
C LEU A 81 -7.72 -7.80 16.27
N GLU A 82 -8.91 -7.41 15.80
CA GLU A 82 -9.47 -7.83 14.51
C GLU A 82 -8.53 -7.45 13.35
N PHE A 83 -7.92 -6.26 13.41
CA PHE A 83 -6.91 -5.83 12.44
C PHE A 83 -5.62 -6.68 12.48
N LEU A 84 -5.12 -7.04 13.66
CA LEU A 84 -3.96 -7.94 13.76
C LEU A 84 -4.26 -9.33 13.20
N LEU A 85 -5.46 -9.87 13.46
CA LEU A 85 -5.91 -11.15 12.89
C LEU A 85 -6.03 -11.06 11.36
N PHE A 86 -6.54 -9.94 10.85
CA PHE A 86 -6.57 -9.67 9.41
C PHE A 86 -5.15 -9.69 8.82
N ILE A 87 -4.18 -8.97 9.39
CA ILE A 87 -2.77 -9.00 8.94
C ILE A 87 -2.24 -10.43 8.95
N TRP A 88 -2.52 -11.20 10.01
CA TRP A 88 -2.07 -12.58 10.12
C TRP A 88 -2.61 -13.47 9.01
N SER A 89 -3.90 -13.30 8.66
CA SER A 89 -4.59 -14.07 7.62
C SER A 89 -4.28 -13.61 6.18
N TYR A 90 -3.71 -12.42 5.99
CA TYR A 90 -3.49 -11.85 4.65
C TYR A 90 -2.66 -12.78 3.75
N GLN A 91 -1.65 -13.45 4.32
CA GLN A 91 -0.79 -14.40 3.61
C GLN A 91 -1.58 -15.54 2.96
N SER A 92 -2.61 -16.05 3.64
CA SER A 92 -3.43 -17.19 3.19
C SER A 92 -4.67 -16.76 2.40
N THR A 93 -5.01 -15.48 2.42
CA THR A 93 -6.21 -14.91 1.78
C THR A 93 -5.80 -13.98 0.62
N GLY A 94 -5.68 -12.68 0.88
CA GLY A 94 -5.52 -11.64 -0.14
C GLY A 94 -4.22 -11.70 -0.93
N ARG A 95 -3.11 -12.20 -0.35
CA ARG A 95 -1.81 -12.23 -1.05
C ARG A 95 -1.86 -13.07 -2.33
N LYS A 96 -2.55 -14.21 -2.31
CA LYS A 96 -2.57 -15.14 -3.46
C LYS A 96 -3.17 -14.47 -4.69
N GLU A 97 -4.27 -13.74 -4.50
CA GLU A 97 -4.94 -13.00 -5.56
C GLU A 97 -4.05 -11.88 -6.11
N THR A 98 -3.43 -11.08 -5.22
CA THR A 98 -2.49 -10.03 -5.63
C THR A 98 -1.33 -10.60 -6.46
N VAL A 99 -0.71 -11.68 -6.00
CA VAL A 99 0.39 -12.33 -6.73
C VAL A 99 -0.08 -12.92 -8.07
N SER A 100 -1.29 -13.47 -8.13
CA SER A 100 -1.87 -13.99 -9.37
C SER A 100 -2.00 -12.88 -10.42
N ILE A 101 -2.56 -11.73 -10.04
CA ILE A 101 -2.73 -10.58 -10.93
C ILE A 101 -1.36 -10.03 -11.34
N LEU A 102 -0.43 -9.87 -10.41
CA LEU A 102 0.93 -9.41 -10.74
C LEU A 102 1.62 -10.33 -11.75
N ASN A 103 1.41 -11.64 -11.67
CA ASN A 103 1.99 -12.59 -12.61
C ASN A 103 1.33 -12.53 -14.00
N SER A 104 0.03 -12.23 -14.11
CA SER A 104 -0.60 -12.03 -15.43
C SER A 104 -0.10 -10.78 -16.13
N GLU A 105 0.20 -9.73 -15.37
CA GLU A 105 0.64 -8.43 -15.89
C GLU A 105 2.14 -8.38 -16.26
N LYS A 106 2.96 -9.35 -15.82
CA LYS A 106 4.42 -9.37 -16.05
C LYS A 106 4.82 -9.34 -17.53
N SER A 107 3.97 -9.85 -18.42
CA SER A 107 4.23 -9.89 -19.85
C SER A 107 3.88 -8.58 -20.58
N GLY A 108 3.22 -7.64 -19.91
CA GLY A 108 2.67 -6.42 -20.51
C GLY A 108 3.62 -5.23 -20.58
N GLY A 109 4.93 -5.41 -20.32
CA GLY A 109 5.92 -4.32 -20.34
C GLY A 109 5.84 -3.35 -19.16
N LYS A 110 5.01 -3.62 -18.15
CA LYS A 110 4.88 -2.83 -16.93
C LYS A 110 6.06 -3.04 -16.00
N THR A 111 6.46 -2.00 -15.27
CA THR A 111 7.50 -2.11 -14.25
C THR A 111 6.87 -2.62 -12.95
N ILE A 112 7.28 -3.80 -12.49
CA ILE A 112 6.74 -4.41 -11.27
C ILE A 112 7.85 -4.60 -10.23
N TYR A 113 7.73 -3.92 -9.10
CA TYR A 113 8.59 -4.11 -7.92
C TYR A 113 7.85 -4.92 -6.86
N VAL A 114 8.45 -6.04 -6.44
CA VAL A 114 7.99 -6.82 -5.28
C VAL A 114 9.03 -6.68 -4.17
N LEU A 115 8.65 -5.99 -3.09
CA LEU A 115 9.55 -5.61 -2.01
C LEU A 115 9.19 -6.38 -0.75
N HIS A 116 10.11 -7.16 -0.20
CA HIS A 116 9.84 -8.10 0.89
C HIS A 116 10.18 -7.53 2.27
N ASN A 117 10.89 -6.41 2.31
CA ASN A 117 11.32 -5.78 3.55
C ASN A 117 11.63 -4.29 3.33
N ARG A 118 11.80 -3.57 4.45
CA ARG A 118 12.12 -2.14 4.45
C ARG A 118 13.46 -1.82 3.80
N LYS A 119 14.43 -2.75 3.80
CA LYS A 119 15.74 -2.54 3.17
C LYS A 119 15.58 -2.43 1.65
N GLU A 120 14.80 -3.32 1.05
CA GLU A 120 14.46 -3.29 -0.39
C GLU A 120 13.70 -2.01 -0.74
N ALA A 121 12.68 -1.63 0.05
CA ALA A 121 11.94 -0.39 -0.16
C ALA A 121 12.85 0.84 -0.11
N ASN A 122 13.70 0.95 0.92
CA ASN A 122 14.65 2.05 1.04
C ASN A 122 15.70 2.04 -0.08
N SER A 123 16.09 0.87 -0.57
CA SER A 123 17.00 0.75 -1.70
C SER A 123 16.38 1.28 -2.99
N LEU A 124 15.10 0.98 -3.24
CA LEU A 124 14.36 1.53 -4.37
C LEU A 124 14.24 3.05 -4.25
N MET A 125 13.85 3.55 -3.07
CA MET A 125 13.74 4.99 -2.81
C MET A 125 15.04 5.73 -3.10
N ARG A 126 16.18 5.24 -2.59
CA ARG A 126 17.49 5.84 -2.88
C ARG A 126 17.85 5.79 -4.37
N SER A 127 17.53 4.70 -5.05
CA SER A 127 17.76 4.58 -6.50
C SER A 127 16.91 5.54 -7.32
N ILE A 128 15.69 5.86 -6.88
CA ILE A 128 14.85 6.87 -7.51
C ILE A 128 15.41 8.27 -7.21
N ALA A 129 15.72 8.57 -5.95
CA ALA A 129 16.29 9.85 -5.53
C ALA A 129 17.62 10.17 -6.24
N SER A 130 18.48 9.17 -6.46
CA SER A 130 19.74 9.38 -7.19
C SER A 130 19.53 9.72 -8.67
N ARG A 131 18.40 9.34 -9.26
CA ARG A 131 18.02 9.65 -10.64
C ARG A 131 17.26 10.96 -10.77
N HIS A 132 16.61 11.39 -9.68
CA HIS A 132 15.78 12.59 -9.60
C HIS A 132 16.11 13.39 -8.31
N PRO A 133 17.30 14.01 -8.24
CA PRO A 133 17.77 14.69 -7.04
C PRO A 133 16.93 15.91 -6.66
N ASP A 134 16.18 16.46 -7.62
CA ASP A 134 15.22 17.57 -7.48
C ASP A 134 13.97 17.19 -6.67
N VAL A 135 13.70 15.90 -6.49
CA VAL A 135 12.49 15.36 -5.81
C VAL A 135 12.83 14.71 -4.46
N ALA A 136 14.12 14.64 -4.10
CA ALA A 136 14.55 14.07 -2.83
C ALA A 136 14.15 15.01 -1.67
N GLY A 137 13.22 14.57 -0.82
CA GLY A 137 12.91 15.26 0.43
C GLY A 137 14.11 15.26 1.39
N PRO A 138 14.10 16.11 2.44
CA PRO A 138 15.24 16.29 3.34
C PRO A 138 15.67 15.02 4.11
N ASP A 139 14.87 13.95 4.08
CA ASP A 139 15.03 12.75 4.91
C ASP A 139 15.38 11.46 4.13
N ILE A 140 15.85 11.54 2.86
CA ILE A 140 16.25 10.37 2.04
C ILE A 140 17.76 10.14 2.04
#